data_AF-A0A8T5HXX6-F1
#
_entry.id   AF-A0A8T5HXX6-F1
#
_cell.length_a   1.000
_cell.length_b   1.000
_cell.length_c   1.000
_cell.angle_alpha   90.00
_cell.angle_beta   90.00
_cell.angle_gamma   90.00
#
_symmetry.space_group_name_H-M   'P 1'
#
loop_
_entity.id
_entity.type
_entity.pdbx_description
1 polymer ?
#
loop_
_entity_poly.entity_id
_entity_poly.type
_entity_poly.pdbx_seq_one_letter_code
_entity_poly.pdbx_strand_id
1 'polypeptide(L)'
;MKVKLHHFAYNIKPNSLELVLELFEQLGCTLFYRKENARWCMIKQKQVQISIQIIETQDQSIPIKKKINTHLAFLSKNPQEDIEKIKQWSEDKNIKFRQGGWSDKELWFDFPDLFVNFVIEIMHTSIVKS
;
A
#
# COMPACT_ATOMS: atom_id res chain seq x y z
N MET A 1 -2.68 -17.53 26.93
CA MET A 1 -3.48 -16.38 26.44
C MET A 1 -3.69 -16.57 24.94
N LYS A 2 -4.93 -16.53 24.41
CA LYS A 2 -5.18 -16.62 22.96
C LYS A 2 -5.45 -15.22 22.41
N VAL A 3 -4.38 -14.50 22.05
CA VAL A 3 -4.49 -13.24 21.31
C VAL A 3 -4.53 -13.55 19.81
N LYS A 4 -5.28 -12.77 19.02
CA LYS A 4 -5.32 -12.87 17.55
C LYS A 4 -4.94 -11.53 16.94
N LEU A 5 -4.04 -11.56 15.95
CA LEU A 5 -3.67 -10.39 15.17
C LEU A 5 -4.87 -9.98 14.31
N HIS A 6 -5.33 -8.73 14.44
CA HIS A 6 -6.49 -8.21 13.70
C HIS A 6 -6.07 -7.40 12.48
N HIS A 7 -5.14 -6.47 12.66
CA HIS A 7 -4.71 -5.54 11.62
C HIS A 7 -3.37 -4.87 11.95
N PHE A 8 -2.80 -4.22 10.94
CA PHE A 8 -1.75 -3.21 11.07
C PHE A 8 -2.28 -1.87 10.57
N ALA A 9 -1.75 -0.76 11.08
CA ALA A 9 -2.14 0.59 10.68
C ALA A 9 -1.03 1.29 9.92
N TYR A 10 -1.41 2.02 8.87
CA TYR A 10 -0.50 2.79 8.04
C TYR A 10 -1.03 4.20 7.81
N ASN A 11 -0.10 5.16 7.82
CA ASN A 11 -0.43 6.57 7.80
C ASN A 11 -0.33 7.12 6.37
N ILE A 12 -1.36 7.85 5.98
CA ILE A 12 -1.43 8.57 4.71
C ILE A 12 -1.65 10.06 4.96
N LYS A 13 -1.44 10.83 3.90
CA LYS A 13 -1.56 12.28 3.89
C LYS A 13 -3.01 12.74 4.08
N PRO A 14 -3.23 13.97 4.57
CA PRO A 14 -4.58 14.49 4.73
C PRO A 14 -5.25 14.65 3.35
N ASN A 15 -6.56 14.42 3.28
CA ASN A 15 -7.36 14.52 2.05
C ASN A 15 -6.94 13.53 0.93
N SER A 16 -6.31 12.40 1.27
CA SER A 16 -5.86 11.38 0.32
C SER A 16 -6.61 10.04 0.41
N LEU A 17 -7.46 9.83 1.41
CA LEU A 17 -8.08 8.55 1.73
C LEU A 17 -8.82 7.91 0.55
N GLU A 18 -9.64 8.68 -0.17
CA GLU A 18 -10.42 8.14 -1.27
C GLU A 18 -9.52 7.71 -2.43
N LEU A 19 -8.47 8.49 -2.72
CA LEU A 19 -7.50 8.17 -3.77
C LEU A 19 -6.62 6.97 -3.39
N VAL A 20 -6.27 6.83 -2.11
CA VAL A 20 -5.57 5.65 -1.59
C VAL A 20 -6.46 4.42 -1.62
N LEU A 21 -7.78 4.55 -1.40
CA LEU A 21 -8.72 3.44 -1.57
C LEU A 21 -8.77 2.97 -3.02
N GLU A 22 -8.86 3.89 -3.99
CA GLU A 22 -8.79 3.55 -5.42
C GLU A 22 -7.50 2.80 -5.78
N LEU A 23 -6.35 3.21 -5.21
CA LEU A 23 -5.08 2.50 -5.37
C LEU A 23 -5.14 1.07 -4.81
N PHE A 24 -5.67 0.90 -3.61
CA PHE A 24 -5.76 -0.42 -2.99
C PHE A 24 -6.76 -1.34 -3.70
N GLU A 25 -7.76 -0.79 -4.38
CA GLU A 25 -8.61 -1.56 -5.30
C GLU A 25 -7.83 -2.13 -6.48
N GLN A 26 -6.84 -1.39 -7.04
CA GLN A 26 -5.94 -1.92 -8.06
C GLN A 26 -5.12 -3.12 -7.55
N LEU A 27 -4.84 -3.16 -6.24
CA LEU A 27 -4.14 -4.26 -5.56
C LEU A 27 -5.09 -5.39 -5.10
N GLY A 28 -6.37 -5.32 -5.50
CA GLY A 28 -7.38 -6.32 -5.16
C GLY A 28 -7.86 -6.26 -3.71
N CYS A 29 -7.60 -5.16 -3.00
CA CYS A 29 -8.19 -4.91 -1.69
C CYS A 29 -9.60 -4.30 -1.86
N THR A 30 -10.47 -4.52 -0.89
CA THR A 30 -11.77 -3.87 -0.81
C THR A 30 -11.97 -3.21 0.53
N LEU A 31 -12.78 -2.14 0.57
CA LEU A 31 -13.21 -1.52 1.82
C LEU A 31 -13.94 -2.56 2.68
N PHE A 32 -13.40 -2.82 3.86
CA PHE A 32 -14.00 -3.73 4.83
C PHE A 32 -14.85 -2.99 5.86
N TYR A 33 -14.36 -1.86 6.37
CA TYR A 33 -15.04 -1.09 7.38
C TYR A 33 -14.63 0.38 7.35
N ARG A 34 -15.61 1.27 7.47
CA ARG A 34 -15.42 2.70 7.75
C ARG A 34 -16.61 3.22 8.52
N LYS A 35 -16.37 3.98 9.58
CA LYS A 35 -17.44 4.65 10.32
C LYS A 35 -17.73 5.99 9.69
N GLU A 36 -18.88 6.15 9.05
CA GLU A 36 -19.40 7.44 8.55
C GLU A 36 -18.30 8.25 7.81
N ASN A 37 -18.06 9.49 8.25
CA ASN A 37 -17.08 10.42 7.69
C ASN A 37 -15.68 10.27 8.28
N ALA A 38 -15.38 9.14 8.94
CA ALA A 38 -14.05 8.89 9.49
C ALA A 38 -12.97 9.05 8.41
N ARG A 39 -11.88 9.72 8.77
CA ARG A 39 -10.66 9.82 7.93
C ARG A 39 -9.69 8.66 8.21
N TRP A 40 -10.27 7.49 8.39
CA TRP A 40 -9.59 6.21 8.47
C TRP A 40 -10.55 5.11 8.03
N CYS A 41 -10.02 3.99 7.56
CA CYS A 41 -10.81 2.82 7.20
C CYS A 41 -10.00 1.54 7.38
N MET A 42 -10.68 0.39 7.28
CA MET A 42 -10.04 -0.91 7.14
C MET A 42 -10.31 -1.45 5.74
N ILE A 43 -9.27 -1.97 5.09
CA ILE A 43 -9.33 -2.67 3.81
C ILE A 43 -8.84 -4.11 4.00
N LYS A 44 -9.22 -5.01 3.08
CA LYS A 44 -8.77 -6.40 3.09
C LYS A 44 -8.67 -6.99 1.69
N GLN A 45 -7.82 -8.00 1.52
CA GLN A 45 -7.94 -8.93 0.40
C GLN A 45 -8.78 -10.14 0.84
N LYS A 46 -9.65 -10.65 -0.05
CA LYS A 46 -10.54 -11.79 0.25
C LYS A 46 -9.79 -13.04 0.75
N GLN A 47 -8.57 -13.23 0.25
CA GLN A 47 -7.72 -14.39 0.53
C GLN A 47 -7.00 -14.29 1.90
N VAL A 48 -7.01 -13.13 2.54
CA VAL A 48 -6.18 -12.80 3.72
C VAL A 48 -7.06 -12.45 4.91
N GLN A 49 -6.77 -13.04 6.07
CA GLN A 49 -7.59 -12.83 7.29
C GLN A 49 -7.23 -11.55 8.05
N ILE A 50 -6.05 -10.98 7.79
CA ILE A 50 -5.56 -9.76 8.44
C ILE A 50 -6.01 -8.57 7.59
N SER A 51 -6.61 -7.57 8.24
CA SER A 51 -6.99 -6.32 7.60
C SER A 51 -5.84 -5.31 7.63
N ILE A 52 -5.88 -4.33 6.73
CA ILE A 52 -4.99 -3.17 6.74
C ILE A 52 -5.84 -1.96 7.16
N GLN A 53 -5.43 -1.24 8.18
CA GLN A 53 -6.03 0.03 8.55
C GLN A 53 -5.27 1.17 7.89
N ILE A 54 -5.98 2.02 7.16
CA ILE A 54 -5.45 3.23 6.53
C ILE A 54 -5.96 4.42 7.31
N ILE A 55 -5.07 5.30 7.76
CA ILE A 55 -5.39 6.44 8.63
C ILE A 55 -4.82 7.71 8.00
N GLU A 56 -5.67 8.72 7.78
CA GLU A 56 -5.17 10.05 7.47
C GLU A 56 -4.60 10.72 8.71
N THR A 57 -3.44 11.33 8.53
CA THR A 57 -2.74 12.06 9.60
C THR A 57 -2.26 13.40 9.06
N GLN A 58 -1.88 14.31 9.97
CA GLN A 58 -1.22 15.56 9.61
C GLN A 58 0.32 15.40 9.50
N ASP A 59 0.81 14.15 9.56
CA ASP A 59 2.23 13.87 9.61
C ASP A 59 2.93 14.23 8.30
N GLN A 60 4.18 14.68 8.42
CA GLN A 60 5.03 14.90 7.27
C GLN A 60 5.52 13.57 6.68
N SER A 61 5.73 13.54 5.36
CA SER A 61 6.22 12.33 4.71
C SER A 61 7.68 12.16 5.09
N ILE A 62 8.06 10.98 5.57
CA ILE A 62 9.47 10.74 5.91
C ILE A 62 10.28 10.49 4.63
N PRO A 63 11.60 10.75 4.64
CA PRO A 63 12.44 10.50 3.47
C PRO A 63 12.37 9.05 3.00
N ILE A 64 12.44 8.84 1.68
CA ILE A 64 12.34 7.50 1.08
C ILE A 64 13.33 6.48 1.67
N LYS A 65 14.55 6.91 1.99
CA LYS A 65 15.59 6.09 2.65
C LYS A 65 15.16 5.50 4.00
N LYS A 66 14.18 6.11 4.67
CA LYS A 66 13.58 5.59 5.91
C LYS A 66 12.31 4.78 5.62
N LYS A 67 11.48 5.22 4.67
CA LYS A 67 10.22 4.54 4.29
C LYS A 67 10.45 3.11 3.84
N ILE A 68 11.51 2.83 3.08
CA ILE A 68 11.77 1.48 2.54
C ILE A 68 11.93 0.39 3.63
N ASN A 69 12.15 0.79 4.90
CA ASN A 69 12.21 -0.13 6.03
C ASN A 69 10.81 -0.51 6.57
N THR A 70 9.74 0.01 5.99
CA THR A 70 8.35 -0.27 6.36
C THR A 70 7.53 -0.42 5.09
N HIS A 71 7.09 -1.65 4.81
CA HIS A 71 6.42 -1.96 3.55
C HIS A 71 5.18 -2.83 3.76
N LEU A 72 4.20 -2.65 2.87
CA LEU A 72 3.13 -3.62 2.64
C LEU A 72 3.48 -4.42 1.39
N ALA A 73 3.75 -5.70 1.55
CA ALA A 73 4.17 -6.57 0.46
C ALA A 73 2.98 -7.35 -0.13
N PHE A 74 2.92 -7.40 -1.46
CA PHE A 74 1.94 -8.13 -2.25
C PHE A 74 2.66 -9.09 -3.20
N LEU A 75 2.07 -10.26 -3.42
CA LEU A 75 2.60 -11.24 -4.37
C LEU A 75 1.99 -11.05 -5.76
N SER A 76 2.84 -11.10 -6.78
CA SER A 76 2.48 -11.03 -8.19
C SER A 76 3.23 -12.08 -9.00
N LYS A 77 2.63 -12.54 -10.10
CA LYS A 77 3.32 -13.36 -11.11
C LYS A 77 4.18 -12.52 -12.06
N ASN A 78 3.96 -11.21 -12.11
CA ASN A 78 4.69 -10.28 -12.97
C ASN A 78 4.82 -8.90 -12.28
N PRO A 79 5.71 -8.74 -11.28
CA PRO A 79 5.84 -7.50 -10.52
C PRO A 79 6.06 -6.25 -11.38
N GLN A 80 6.86 -6.37 -12.45
CA GLN A 80 7.15 -5.25 -13.33
C GLN A 80 5.90 -4.75 -14.05
N GLU A 81 5.09 -5.67 -14.61
CA GLU A 81 3.86 -5.31 -15.30
C GLU A 81 2.84 -4.66 -14.36
N ASP A 82 2.71 -5.18 -13.14
CA ASP A 82 1.78 -4.60 -12.16
C ASP A 82 2.25 -3.21 -11.69
N ILE A 83 3.54 -3.01 -11.51
CA ILE A 83 4.09 -1.68 -11.19
C ILE A 83 3.87 -0.68 -12.34
N GLU A 84 4.06 -1.09 -13.60
CA GLU A 84 3.77 -0.19 -14.73
C GLU A 84 2.29 0.18 -14.81
N LYS A 85 1.36 -0.73 -14.47
CA LYS A 85 -0.08 -0.39 -14.34
C LYS A 85 -0.33 0.65 -13.25
N ILE A 86 0.30 0.50 -12.09
CA ILE A 86 0.20 1.47 -10.99
C ILE A 86 0.81 2.82 -11.36
N LYS A 87 1.93 2.81 -12.09
CA LYS A 87 2.55 4.03 -12.60
C LYS A 87 1.64 4.73 -13.60
N GLN A 88 1.06 4.02 -14.57
CA GLN A 88 0.09 4.61 -15.50
C GLN A 88 -1.12 5.21 -14.76
N TRP A 89 -1.69 4.47 -13.81
CA TRP A 89 -2.77 4.99 -12.96
C TRP A 89 -2.37 6.29 -12.24
N SER A 90 -1.13 6.38 -11.76
CA SER A 90 -0.65 7.57 -11.08
C SER A 90 -0.45 8.77 -12.01
N GLU A 91 -0.02 8.52 -13.25
CA GLU A 91 0.13 9.55 -14.28
C GLU A 91 -1.24 10.14 -14.67
N ASP A 92 -2.24 9.27 -14.86
CA ASP A 92 -3.62 9.68 -15.16
C ASP A 92 -4.23 10.55 -14.05
N LYS A 93 -3.79 10.34 -12.80
CA LYS A 93 -4.22 11.09 -11.61
C LYS A 93 -3.30 12.26 -11.26
N ASN A 94 -2.23 12.50 -12.04
CA ASN A 94 -1.20 13.51 -11.78
C ASN A 94 -0.57 13.40 -10.37
N ILE A 95 -0.28 12.16 -9.93
CA ILE A 95 0.34 11.85 -8.65
C ILE A 95 1.81 11.55 -8.88
N LYS A 96 2.70 12.12 -8.06
CA LYS A 96 4.12 11.80 -8.13
C LYS A 96 4.37 10.35 -7.77
N PHE A 97 5.00 9.62 -8.67
CA PHE A 97 5.38 8.22 -8.49
C PHE A 97 6.89 8.08 -8.31
N ARG A 98 7.31 7.17 -7.44
CA ARG A 98 8.70 6.75 -7.24
C ARG A 98 8.74 5.24 -7.15
N GLN A 99 9.81 4.63 -7.65
CA GLN A 99 10.03 3.20 -7.53
C GLN A 99 11.49 2.86 -7.28
N GLY A 100 11.70 1.63 -6.85
CA GLY A 100 13.00 0.96 -6.82
C GLY A 100 12.80 -0.53 -6.60
N GLY A 101 13.86 -1.22 -6.22
CA GLY A 101 13.79 -2.63 -5.89
C GLY A 101 14.94 -3.06 -4.99
N TRP A 102 14.73 -4.17 -4.30
CA TRP A 102 15.78 -4.90 -3.59
C TRP A 102 16.41 -5.97 -4.50
N SER A 103 15.66 -6.44 -5.50
CA SER A 103 16.11 -7.36 -6.54
C SER A 103 15.28 -7.16 -7.81
N ASP A 104 15.51 -7.98 -8.84
CA ASP A 104 14.66 -8.08 -10.03
C ASP A 104 13.27 -8.69 -9.74
N LYS A 105 13.10 -9.29 -8.55
CA LYS A 105 11.88 -9.98 -8.12
C LYS A 105 11.15 -9.26 -6.99
N GLU A 106 11.77 -8.27 -6.36
CA GLU A 106 11.26 -7.56 -5.19
C GLU A 106 11.34 -6.06 -5.49
N LEU A 107 10.23 -5.54 -6.00
CA LEU A 107 10.12 -4.15 -6.44
C LEU A 107 9.24 -3.38 -5.45
N TRP A 108 9.48 -2.08 -5.30
CA TRP A 108 8.65 -1.22 -4.47
C TRP A 108 8.29 0.07 -5.18
N PHE A 109 7.17 0.66 -4.77
CA PHE A 109 6.76 1.99 -5.16
C PHE A 109 6.32 2.86 -3.98
N ASP A 110 6.47 4.17 -4.15
CA ASP A 110 6.09 5.21 -3.20
C ASP A 110 5.33 6.33 -3.90
N PHE A 111 4.30 6.83 -3.23
CA PHE A 111 3.61 8.05 -3.56
C PHE A 111 3.92 9.11 -2.49
N PRO A 112 4.93 9.97 -2.65
CA PRO A 112 5.32 10.95 -1.64
C PRO A 112 4.19 11.89 -1.19
N ASP A 113 3.27 12.18 -2.09
CA ASP A 113 2.14 13.07 -1.83
C ASP A 113 0.96 12.33 -1.16
N LEU A 114 1.03 11.00 -1.01
CA LEU A 114 -0.01 10.17 -0.38
C LEU A 114 0.50 9.41 0.85
N PHE A 115 1.69 8.82 0.82
CA PHE A 115 2.20 7.96 1.87
C PHE A 115 3.08 8.72 2.86
N VAL A 116 2.87 8.46 4.16
CA VAL A 116 3.65 9.11 5.24
C VAL A 116 4.92 8.33 5.53
N ASN A 117 4.81 7.04 5.85
CA ASN A 117 5.88 6.28 6.49
C ASN A 117 6.13 4.88 5.91
N PHE A 118 5.52 4.53 4.77
CA PHE A 118 5.64 3.21 4.17
C PHE A 118 5.80 3.28 2.65
N VAL A 119 6.22 2.15 2.06
CA VAL A 119 6.15 1.87 0.62
C VAL A 119 5.26 0.66 0.38
N ILE A 120 4.78 0.47 -0.85
CA ILE A 120 4.15 -0.78 -1.25
C ILE A 120 5.19 -1.59 -2.01
N GLU A 121 5.31 -2.86 -1.65
CA GLU A 121 6.20 -3.83 -2.29
C GLU A 121 5.38 -4.80 -3.14
N ILE A 122 5.84 -5.05 -4.37
CA ILE A 122 5.33 -6.07 -5.27
C ILE A 122 6.43 -7.10 -5.51
N MET A 123 6.14 -8.32 -5.10
CA MET A 123 7.05 -9.44 -5.01
C MET A 123 6.67 -10.53 -5.99
N HIS A 124 7.65 -11.09 -6.72
CA HIS A 124 7.39 -12.23 -7.60
C HIS A 124 7.05 -13.46 -6.74
N THR A 125 5.98 -14.20 -7.07
CA THR A 125 5.52 -15.37 -6.30
C THR A 125 6.61 -16.43 -6.08
N SER A 126 7.61 -16.53 -6.97
CA SER A 126 8.72 -17.48 -6.84
C SER A 126 9.60 -17.30 -5.59
N ILE A 127 9.54 -16.15 -4.92
CA ILE A 127 10.38 -15.88 -3.74
C ILE A 127 9.78 -16.50 -2.47
N VAL A 128 8.48 -16.77 -2.48
CA VAL A 128 7.81 -17.48 -1.38
C VAL A 128 7.99 -18.97 -1.66
N LYS A 129 8.76 -19.64 -0.80
CA LYS A 129 8.80 -21.11 -0.81
C LYS A 129 7.41 -21.60 -0.42
N SER A 130 6.75 -22.28 -1.35
CA SER A 130 5.53 -23.07 -1.11
C SER A 130 5.81 -24.25 -0.19
#